data_AF-A0A6G9CK79-F1
#
_entry.id   AF-A0A6G9CK79-F1
#
_cell.length_a   1.000
_cell.length_b   1.000
_cell.length_c   1.000
_cell.angle_alpha   90.00
_cell.angle_beta   90.00
_cell.angle_gamma   90.00
#
_symmetry.space_group_name_H-M   'P 1'
#
loop_
_entity.id
_entity.type
_entity.pdbx_description
1 polymer ?
#
loop_
_entity_poly.entity_id
_entity_poly.type
_entity_poly.pdbx_seq_one_letter_code
_entity_poly.pdbx_strand_id
1 'polypeptide(L)'
;MLDAKDNVIDPIKAFLNGNQRSVYDDARSFIQANSTNIAYLPAGVADGIETALEDAQIFRGNKTAQLGSVVTAVRTQLDGVVAAERDAAAAKIDDYWKQVPVSAAYAAATEAARQSVTRQTEQMLARVQQERQIPTIRHLAAQFDDTIYPAILDTLEAAKAAPAPGWEDSDDGETPVPVKPTPLVKQSISIRKLSWPGAGGVLETEAQVDVYLDQLRATLLATINDNKRITL
;
A
#
# COMPACT_ATOMS: atom_id res chain seq x y z
N MET A 1 -43.82 -16.19 39.66
CA MET A 1 -42.38 -16.37 39.96
C MET A 1 -41.74 -17.52 39.17
N LEU A 2 -42.45 -18.61 38.86
CA LEU A 2 -41.97 -19.67 37.93
C LEU A 2 -41.70 -19.13 36.52
N ASP A 3 -42.58 -18.28 36.01
CA ASP A 3 -42.50 -17.75 34.65
C ASP A 3 -41.20 -16.95 34.36
N ALA A 4 -40.73 -16.14 35.31
CA ALA A 4 -39.46 -15.41 35.18
C ALA A 4 -38.23 -16.32 35.27
N LYS A 5 -38.32 -17.42 36.02
CA LYS A 5 -37.25 -18.40 36.12
C LYS A 5 -37.10 -19.17 34.81
N ASP A 6 -38.22 -19.71 34.31
CA ASP A 6 -38.22 -20.61 33.16
C ASP A 6 -38.01 -19.86 31.84
N ASN A 7 -38.52 -18.62 31.70
CA ASN A 7 -38.41 -17.86 30.45
C ASN A 7 -37.23 -16.88 30.38
N VAL A 8 -36.54 -16.60 31.49
CA VAL A 8 -35.44 -15.62 31.53
C VAL A 8 -34.20 -16.19 32.21
N ILE A 9 -34.28 -16.60 33.47
CA ILE A 9 -33.10 -16.99 34.25
C ILE A 9 -32.45 -18.26 33.68
N ASP A 10 -33.23 -19.30 33.45
CA ASP A 10 -32.70 -20.59 32.99
C ASP A 10 -32.17 -20.53 31.55
N PRO A 11 -32.83 -19.84 30.59
CA PRO A 11 -32.26 -19.59 29.26
C PRO A 11 -30.95 -18.80 29.27
N ILE A 12 -30.83 -17.76 30.11
CA ILE A 12 -29.59 -17.00 30.25
C ILE A 12 -28.47 -17.89 30.81
N LYS A 13 -28.76 -18.71 31.83
CA LYS A 13 -27.78 -19.66 32.37
C LYS A 13 -27.35 -20.70 31.33
N ALA A 14 -28.29 -21.22 30.54
CA ALA A 14 -27.98 -22.17 29.47
C ALA A 14 -27.10 -21.52 28.39
N PHE A 15 -27.39 -20.27 28.03
CA PHE A 15 -26.57 -19.50 27.09
C PHE A 15 -25.14 -19.28 27.61
N LEU A 16 -25.00 -18.76 28.84
CA LEU A 16 -23.70 -18.42 29.44
C LEU A 16 -22.78 -19.63 29.65
N ASN A 17 -23.36 -20.81 29.86
CA ASN A 17 -22.63 -22.06 30.05
C ASN A 17 -22.55 -22.92 28.77
N GLY A 18 -23.13 -22.44 27.66
CA GLY A 18 -23.20 -23.17 26.39
C GLY A 18 -22.33 -22.58 25.30
N ASN A 19 -22.27 -23.28 24.15
CA ASN A 19 -21.51 -22.85 22.97
C ASN A 19 -21.98 -21.51 22.38
N GLN A 20 -23.24 -21.13 22.62
CA GLN A 20 -23.81 -19.87 22.11
C GLN A 20 -23.07 -18.65 22.68
N ARG A 21 -22.59 -18.70 23.93
CA ARG A 21 -21.73 -17.64 24.46
C ARG A 21 -20.46 -17.45 23.61
N SER A 22 -19.80 -18.53 23.22
CA SER A 22 -18.59 -18.45 22.38
C SER A 22 -18.88 -17.78 21.05
N VAL A 23 -20.00 -18.12 20.41
CA VAL A 23 -20.41 -17.49 19.14
C VAL A 23 -20.62 -15.98 19.30
N TYR A 24 -21.25 -15.56 20.39
CA TYR A 24 -21.44 -14.14 20.71
C TYR A 24 -20.10 -13.42 20.96
N ASP A 25 -19.21 -14.03 21.76
CA ASP A 25 -17.89 -13.48 22.09
C ASP A 25 -17.00 -13.38 20.81
N ASP A 26 -17.07 -14.38 19.93
CA ASP A 26 -16.39 -14.39 18.63
C ASP A 26 -16.93 -13.31 17.69
N ALA A 27 -18.24 -13.11 17.65
CA ALA A 27 -18.87 -12.05 16.85
C ALA A 27 -18.42 -10.66 17.31
N ARG A 28 -18.40 -10.42 18.62
CA ARG A 28 -17.93 -9.17 19.20
C ARG A 28 -16.45 -8.92 18.89
N SER A 29 -15.62 -9.94 19.07
CA SER A 29 -14.18 -9.87 18.78
C SER A 29 -13.92 -9.62 17.30
N PHE A 30 -14.71 -10.24 16.42
CA PHE A 30 -14.61 -10.06 14.97
C PHE A 30 -14.86 -8.62 14.53
N ILE A 31 -15.95 -7.98 15.00
CA ILE A 31 -16.25 -6.58 14.66
C ILE A 31 -15.15 -5.64 15.19
N GLN A 32 -14.72 -5.83 16.45
CA GLN A 32 -13.68 -4.98 17.04
C GLN A 32 -12.35 -5.07 16.26
N ALA A 33 -11.90 -6.29 15.96
CA ALA A 33 -10.65 -6.54 15.25
C ALA A 33 -10.67 -6.07 13.79
N ASN A 34 -11.85 -5.94 13.18
CA ASN A 34 -12.01 -5.58 11.76
C ASN A 34 -12.72 -4.25 11.55
N SER A 35 -12.92 -3.45 12.60
CA SER A 35 -13.64 -2.16 12.53
C SER A 35 -13.14 -1.26 11.39
N THR A 36 -11.82 -1.12 11.24
CA THR A 36 -11.21 -0.36 10.14
C THR A 36 -11.48 -0.98 8.78
N ASN A 37 -11.45 -2.31 8.69
CA ASN A 37 -11.64 -3.05 7.45
C ASN A 37 -13.10 -3.08 6.98
N ILE A 38 -14.05 -3.11 7.90
CA ILE A 38 -15.49 -3.11 7.60
C ILE A 38 -15.90 -1.84 6.85
N ALA A 39 -15.23 -0.71 7.09
CA ALA A 39 -15.44 0.53 6.33
C ALA A 39 -15.16 0.41 4.82
N TYR A 40 -14.49 -0.66 4.38
CA TYR A 40 -14.20 -0.97 2.97
C TYR A 40 -15.17 -1.99 2.36
N LEU A 41 -16.12 -2.50 3.14
CA LEU A 41 -17.22 -3.33 2.63
C LEU A 41 -18.37 -2.45 2.13
N PRO A 42 -19.25 -2.97 1.26
CA PRO A 42 -20.48 -2.29 0.92
C PRO A 42 -21.30 -1.92 2.18
N ALA A 43 -21.93 -0.75 2.16
CA ALA A 43 -22.75 -0.28 3.28
C ALA A 43 -23.85 -1.30 3.60
N GLY A 44 -24.11 -1.52 4.89
CA GLY A 44 -25.15 -2.45 5.37
C GLY A 44 -24.68 -3.89 5.58
N VAL A 45 -23.50 -4.28 5.08
CA VAL A 45 -23.04 -5.67 5.15
C VAL A 45 -22.81 -6.16 6.59
N ALA A 46 -22.36 -5.28 7.49
CA ALA A 46 -22.06 -5.63 8.88
C ALA A 46 -23.20 -5.30 9.88
N ASP A 47 -24.20 -4.51 9.48
CA ASP A 47 -25.26 -4.00 10.36
C ASP A 47 -26.02 -5.10 11.10
N GLY A 48 -26.21 -6.25 10.44
CA GLY A 48 -26.87 -7.41 11.04
C GLY A 48 -26.10 -8.01 12.22
N ILE A 49 -24.78 -7.84 12.28
CA ILE A 49 -23.96 -8.26 13.41
C ILE A 49 -24.16 -7.31 14.58
N GLU A 50 -24.07 -6.00 14.35
CA GLU A 50 -24.25 -4.97 15.38
C GLU A 50 -25.65 -5.03 15.99
N THR A 51 -26.68 -5.10 15.14
CA THR A 51 -28.09 -5.23 15.57
C THR A 51 -28.30 -6.46 16.46
N ALA A 52 -27.67 -7.59 16.13
CA ALA A 52 -27.78 -8.81 16.91
C ALA A 52 -26.99 -8.77 18.22
N LEU A 53 -25.84 -8.08 18.25
CA LEU A 53 -25.05 -7.88 19.47
C LEU A 53 -25.76 -6.96 20.48
N GLU A 54 -26.62 -6.05 20.00
CA GLU A 54 -27.43 -5.16 20.85
C GLU A 54 -28.76 -5.78 21.30
N ASP A 55 -29.15 -6.95 20.77
CA ASP A 55 -30.42 -7.60 21.10
C ASP A 55 -30.38 -8.20 22.53
N ALA A 56 -31.13 -7.59 23.44
CA ALA A 56 -31.29 -8.08 24.81
C ALA A 56 -31.86 -9.51 24.90
N GLN A 57 -32.43 -10.05 23.82
CA GLN A 57 -32.98 -11.40 23.72
C GLN A 57 -32.12 -12.33 22.86
N ILE A 58 -30.85 -11.98 22.57
CA ILE A 58 -29.91 -12.76 21.73
C ILE A 58 -29.75 -14.21 22.20
N PHE A 59 -29.92 -14.47 23.50
CA PHE A 59 -29.86 -15.79 24.13
C PHE A 59 -31.05 -16.71 23.81
N ARG A 60 -32.12 -16.20 23.19
CA ARG A 60 -33.34 -16.96 22.91
C ARG A 60 -33.35 -17.59 21.52
N GLY A 61 -33.95 -18.78 21.43
CA GLY A 61 -34.18 -19.47 20.17
C GLY A 61 -32.89 -19.72 19.39
N ASN A 62 -32.91 -19.42 18.09
CA ASN A 62 -31.77 -19.60 17.19
C ASN A 62 -30.99 -18.30 16.92
N LYS A 63 -31.28 -17.20 17.62
CA LYS A 63 -30.74 -15.87 17.27
C LYS A 63 -29.21 -15.82 17.29
N THR A 64 -28.58 -16.43 18.29
CA THR A 64 -27.11 -16.49 18.34
C THR A 64 -26.52 -17.39 17.24
N ALA A 65 -27.22 -18.46 16.85
CA ALA A 65 -26.79 -19.26 15.70
C ALA A 65 -26.87 -18.46 14.39
N GLN A 66 -27.93 -17.64 14.22
CA GLN A 66 -28.06 -16.72 13.08
C GLN A 66 -26.94 -15.67 13.07
N LEU A 67 -26.60 -15.10 14.24
CA LEU A 67 -25.44 -14.21 14.39
C LEU A 67 -24.16 -14.89 13.87
N GLY A 68 -23.91 -16.15 14.26
CA GLY A 68 -22.76 -16.92 13.76
C GLY A 68 -22.74 -17.08 12.24
N SER A 69 -23.91 -17.31 11.62
CA SER A 69 -24.04 -17.37 10.15
C SER A 69 -23.74 -16.02 9.49
N VAL A 70 -24.26 -14.92 10.04
CA VAL A 70 -23.99 -13.57 9.52
C VAL A 70 -22.51 -13.23 9.64
N VAL A 71 -21.87 -13.49 10.79
CA VAL A 71 -20.43 -13.29 10.98
C VAL A 71 -19.61 -14.07 9.96
N THR A 72 -19.99 -15.32 9.68
CA THR A 72 -19.30 -16.16 8.69
C THR A 72 -19.42 -15.59 7.27
N ALA A 73 -20.59 -15.08 6.91
CA ALA A 73 -20.82 -14.44 5.61
C ALA A 73 -19.99 -13.15 5.47
N VAL A 74 -20.02 -12.27 6.46
CA VAL A 74 -19.24 -11.01 6.46
C VAL A 74 -17.74 -11.30 6.45
N ARG A 75 -17.27 -12.31 7.20
CA ARG A 75 -15.88 -12.73 7.19
C ARG A 75 -15.43 -13.18 5.80
N THR A 76 -16.23 -14.02 5.13
CA THR A 76 -15.92 -14.49 3.78
C THR A 76 -15.81 -13.32 2.79
N GLN A 77 -16.74 -12.36 2.86
CA GLN A 77 -16.67 -11.17 2.02
C GLN A 77 -15.44 -10.33 2.32
N LEU A 78 -15.13 -10.11 3.60
CA LEU A 78 -13.97 -9.36 4.01
C LEU A 78 -12.65 -10.00 3.56
N ASP A 79 -12.50 -11.31 3.76
CA ASP A 79 -11.31 -12.04 3.32
C ASP A 79 -11.16 -11.95 1.79
N GLY A 80 -12.26 -11.96 1.03
CA GLY A 80 -12.26 -11.73 -0.41
C GLY A 80 -11.78 -10.33 -0.81
N VAL A 81 -12.26 -9.28 -0.12
CA VAL A 81 -11.80 -7.90 -0.35
C VAL A 81 -10.33 -7.74 0.02
N VAL A 82 -9.89 -8.30 1.15
CA VAL A 82 -8.47 -8.28 1.56
C VAL A 82 -7.60 -8.97 0.51
N ALA A 83 -8.01 -10.12 -0.02
CA ALA A 83 -7.28 -10.81 -1.08
C ALA A 83 -7.18 -9.94 -2.35
N ALA A 84 -8.30 -9.36 -2.81
CA ALA A 84 -8.32 -8.50 -3.98
C ALA A 84 -7.42 -7.26 -3.82
N GLU A 85 -7.41 -6.64 -2.63
CA GLU A 85 -6.54 -5.50 -2.33
C GLU A 85 -5.06 -5.89 -2.34
N ARG A 86 -4.70 -7.07 -1.82
CA ARG A 86 -3.33 -7.59 -1.88
C ARG A 86 -2.88 -7.83 -3.31
N ASP A 87 -3.73 -8.44 -4.13
CA ASP A 87 -3.45 -8.70 -5.54
C ASP A 87 -3.25 -7.39 -6.30
N ALA A 88 -4.13 -6.41 -6.08
CA ALA A 88 -4.00 -5.08 -6.69
C ALA A 88 -2.73 -4.35 -6.26
N ALA A 89 -2.39 -4.40 -4.97
CA ALA A 89 -1.16 -3.81 -4.43
C ALA A 89 0.10 -4.48 -4.99
N ALA A 90 0.11 -5.81 -5.04
CA ALA A 90 1.22 -6.59 -5.58
C ALA A 90 1.40 -6.34 -7.08
N ALA A 91 0.31 -6.32 -7.85
CA ALA A 91 0.34 -5.98 -9.28
C ALA A 91 0.91 -4.58 -9.52
N LYS A 92 0.49 -3.58 -8.73
CA LYS A 92 1.05 -2.23 -8.82
C LYS A 92 2.56 -2.20 -8.56
N ILE A 93 3.03 -2.90 -7.53
CA ILE A 93 4.47 -3.00 -7.22
C ILE A 93 5.23 -3.68 -8.37
N ASP A 94 4.67 -4.77 -8.90
CA ASP A 94 5.27 -5.53 -10.00
C ASP A 94 5.36 -4.70 -11.30
N ASP A 95 4.35 -3.87 -11.60
CA ASP A 95 4.37 -2.99 -12.77
C ASP A 95 5.50 -1.94 -12.74
N TYR A 96 5.82 -1.42 -11.56
CA TYR A 96 7.02 -0.61 -11.36
C TYR A 96 8.29 -1.45 -11.45
N TRP A 97 8.31 -2.61 -10.78
CA TRP A 97 9.48 -3.47 -10.72
C TRP A 97 9.92 -3.98 -12.08
N LYS A 98 8.99 -4.37 -12.97
CA LYS A 98 9.29 -4.83 -14.34
C LYS A 98 10.17 -3.86 -15.14
N GLN A 99 10.11 -2.56 -14.83
CA GLN A 99 10.91 -1.53 -15.50
C GLN A 99 12.36 -1.49 -15.01
N VAL A 100 12.63 -1.96 -13.79
CA VAL A 100 13.94 -1.83 -13.14
C VAL A 100 14.99 -2.75 -13.80
N PRO A 101 14.79 -4.07 -13.94
CA PRO A 101 15.82 -4.97 -14.50
C PRO A 101 16.22 -4.65 -15.95
N VAL A 102 15.32 -4.04 -16.73
CA VAL A 102 15.55 -3.66 -18.12
C VAL A 102 16.15 -2.25 -18.28
N SER A 103 16.34 -1.52 -17.19
CA SER A 103 16.87 -0.15 -17.23
C SER A 103 18.39 -0.12 -17.40
N ALA A 104 18.88 0.94 -18.07
CA ALA A 104 20.32 1.18 -18.19
C ALA A 104 20.99 1.40 -16.82
N ALA A 105 20.26 1.97 -15.86
CA ALA A 105 20.70 2.14 -14.47
C ALA A 105 21.05 0.78 -13.85
N TYR A 106 20.15 -0.20 -13.97
CA TYR A 106 20.35 -1.55 -13.46
C TYR A 106 21.53 -2.24 -14.16
N ALA A 107 21.62 -2.16 -15.50
CA ALA A 107 22.71 -2.75 -16.27
C ALA A 107 24.09 -2.17 -15.95
N ALA A 108 24.17 -0.90 -15.51
CA ALA A 108 25.43 -0.25 -15.13
C ALA A 108 25.76 -0.36 -13.63
N ALA A 109 24.78 -0.71 -12.78
CA ALA A 109 24.98 -0.84 -11.34
C ALA A 109 25.80 -2.08 -10.96
N THR A 110 26.49 -2.02 -9.82
CA THR A 110 27.16 -3.18 -9.22
C THR A 110 26.18 -4.30 -8.87
N GLU A 111 26.67 -5.54 -8.88
CA GLU A 111 25.87 -6.72 -8.51
C GLU A 111 25.30 -6.62 -7.08
N ALA A 112 26.06 -6.08 -6.13
CA ALA A 112 25.60 -5.86 -4.77
C ALA A 112 24.39 -4.91 -4.70
N ALA A 113 24.40 -3.84 -5.50
CA ALA A 113 23.27 -2.89 -5.57
C ALA A 113 22.04 -3.53 -6.20
N ARG A 114 22.21 -4.30 -7.29
CA ARG A 114 21.12 -5.08 -7.93
C ARG A 114 20.45 -6.01 -6.93
N GLN A 115 21.24 -6.83 -6.23
CA GLN A 115 20.73 -7.75 -5.21
C GLN A 115 20.05 -7.02 -4.04
N SER A 116 20.57 -5.85 -3.66
CA SER A 116 19.95 -5.04 -2.61
C SER A 116 18.54 -4.57 -2.99
N VAL A 117 18.37 -3.98 -4.18
CA VAL A 117 17.06 -3.47 -4.62
C VAL A 117 16.05 -4.58 -4.92
N THR A 118 16.54 -5.75 -5.39
CA THR A 118 15.70 -6.95 -5.57
C THR A 118 15.17 -7.43 -4.22
N ARG A 119 16.04 -7.63 -3.23
CA ARG A 119 15.63 -8.07 -1.88
C ARG A 119 14.67 -7.07 -1.23
N GLN A 120 14.90 -5.77 -1.39
CA GLN A 120 14.00 -4.74 -0.87
C GLN A 120 12.59 -4.86 -1.48
N THR A 121 12.50 -5.12 -2.78
CA THR A 121 11.22 -5.27 -3.48
C THR A 121 10.51 -6.57 -3.08
N GLU A 122 11.24 -7.68 -2.98
CA GLU A 122 10.72 -8.98 -2.51
C GLU A 122 10.17 -8.88 -1.07
N GLN A 123 10.87 -8.18 -0.18
CA GLN A 123 10.41 -7.94 1.19
C GLN A 123 9.12 -7.13 1.22
N MET A 124 8.98 -6.13 0.35
CA MET A 124 7.75 -5.34 0.26
C MET A 124 6.58 -6.20 -0.25
N LEU A 125 6.79 -6.99 -1.29
CA LEU A 125 5.78 -7.92 -1.80
C LEU A 125 5.34 -8.93 -0.73
N ALA A 126 6.30 -9.51 -0.01
CA ALA A 126 6.02 -10.43 1.09
C ALA A 126 5.19 -9.76 2.20
N ARG A 127 5.51 -8.50 2.54
CA ARG A 127 4.75 -7.72 3.53
C ARG A 127 3.31 -7.46 3.06
N VAL A 128 3.11 -7.07 1.80
CA VAL A 128 1.77 -6.89 1.22
C VAL A 128 0.95 -8.17 1.32
N GLN A 129 1.55 -9.31 0.95
CA GLN A 129 0.85 -10.60 0.94
C GLN A 129 0.44 -11.09 2.34
N GLN A 130 1.15 -10.68 3.39
CA GLN A 130 0.84 -11.05 4.77
C GLN A 130 -0.12 -10.07 5.47
N GLU A 131 -0.20 -8.83 5.00
CA GLU A 131 -0.97 -7.76 5.65
C GLU A 131 -2.49 -7.99 5.54
N ARG A 132 -3.24 -7.85 6.64
CA ARG A 132 -4.71 -8.05 6.65
C ARG A 132 -5.49 -6.75 6.71
N GLN A 133 -4.86 -5.64 7.07
CA GLN A 133 -5.50 -4.34 7.13
C GLN A 133 -5.49 -3.70 5.74
N ILE A 134 -6.68 -3.55 5.15
CA ILE A 134 -6.90 -2.91 3.85
C ILE A 134 -6.21 -1.53 3.74
N PRO A 135 -6.34 -0.59 4.70
CA PRO A 135 -5.64 0.68 4.61
C PRO A 135 -4.12 0.52 4.55
N THR A 136 -3.56 -0.45 5.29
CA THR A 136 -2.13 -0.71 5.28
C THR A 136 -1.68 -1.30 3.95
N ILE A 137 -2.44 -2.24 3.36
CA ILE A 137 -2.17 -2.78 2.02
C ILE A 137 -2.09 -1.64 0.99
N ARG A 138 -3.09 -0.75 0.97
CA ARG A 138 -3.14 0.42 0.08
C ARG A 138 -1.97 1.37 0.34
N HIS A 139 -1.65 1.61 1.60
CA HIS A 139 -0.52 2.46 1.97
C HIS A 139 0.82 1.90 1.48
N LEU A 140 1.06 0.58 1.60
CA LEU A 140 2.29 -0.06 1.13
C LEU A 140 2.46 0.11 -0.39
N ALA A 141 1.38 -0.08 -1.16
CA ALA A 141 1.39 0.13 -2.61
C ALA A 141 1.64 1.60 -2.99
N ALA A 142 1.08 2.55 -2.24
CA ALA A 142 1.34 3.98 -2.44
C ALA A 142 2.79 4.35 -2.08
N GLN A 143 3.30 3.84 -0.96
CA GLN A 143 4.68 4.05 -0.52
C GLN A 143 5.69 3.55 -1.56
N PHE A 144 5.37 2.45 -2.26
CA PHE A 144 6.24 1.92 -3.29
C PHE A 144 6.44 2.91 -4.44
N ASP A 145 5.36 3.36 -5.05
CA ASP A 145 5.31 4.40 -6.09
C ASP A 145 5.97 5.71 -5.63
N ASP A 146 5.53 6.23 -4.48
CA ASP A 146 5.88 7.57 -4.04
C ASP A 146 7.33 7.72 -3.60
N THR A 147 7.93 6.64 -3.08
CA THR A 147 9.18 6.74 -2.30
C THR A 147 10.18 5.64 -2.63
N ILE A 148 9.76 4.38 -2.65
CA ILE A 148 10.69 3.26 -2.78
C ILE A 148 11.20 3.14 -4.21
N TYR A 149 10.33 3.25 -5.20
CA TYR A 149 10.71 3.18 -6.60
C TYR A 149 11.71 4.28 -7.00
N PRO A 150 11.49 5.57 -6.69
CA PRO A 150 12.51 6.60 -6.86
C PRO A 150 13.84 6.27 -6.16
N ALA A 151 13.80 5.78 -4.91
CA ALA A 151 15.00 5.43 -4.15
C ALA A 151 15.77 4.24 -4.74
N ILE A 152 15.06 3.27 -5.34
CA ILE A 152 15.67 2.15 -6.09
C ILE A 152 16.46 2.70 -7.28
N LEU A 153 15.86 3.62 -8.06
CA LEU A 153 16.54 4.23 -9.21
C LEU A 153 17.75 5.06 -8.79
N ASP A 154 17.68 5.77 -7.67
CA ASP A 154 18.80 6.53 -7.11
C ASP A 154 19.92 5.62 -6.61
N THR A 155 19.57 4.53 -5.95
CA THR A 155 20.53 3.52 -5.47
C THR A 155 21.30 2.90 -6.63
N LEU A 156 20.60 2.50 -7.70
CA LEU A 156 21.24 1.90 -8.88
C LEU A 156 22.17 2.89 -9.58
N GLU A 157 21.80 4.16 -9.63
CA GLU A 157 22.59 5.21 -10.30
C GLU A 157 23.81 5.62 -9.50
N ALA A 158 23.68 5.73 -8.18
CA ALA A 158 24.80 5.96 -7.29
C ALA A 158 25.79 4.78 -7.29
N ALA A 159 25.29 3.57 -7.51
CA ALA A 159 26.09 2.35 -7.56
C ALA A 159 26.59 1.98 -8.97
N LYS A 160 26.50 2.89 -9.94
CA LYS A 160 27.16 2.72 -11.24
C LYS A 160 28.65 2.48 -11.01
N ALA A 161 29.19 1.45 -11.64
CA ALA A 161 30.63 1.21 -11.58
C ALA A 161 31.35 2.48 -12.04
N ALA A 162 32.23 3.03 -11.20
CA ALA A 162 33.12 4.10 -11.64
C ALA A 162 33.81 3.61 -12.92
N PRO A 163 33.93 4.45 -13.97
CA PRO A 163 34.75 4.07 -15.11
C PRO A 163 36.12 3.66 -14.55
N ALA A 164 36.63 2.51 -14.99
CA ALA A 164 37.99 2.13 -14.65
C ALA A 164 38.88 3.34 -14.93
N PRO A 165 39.83 3.71 -14.04
CA PRO A 165 40.76 4.78 -14.34
C PRO A 165 41.35 4.47 -15.71
N GLY A 166 41.02 5.31 -16.69
CA GLY A 166 41.64 5.26 -17.99
C GLY A 166 43.11 5.50 -17.73
N TRP A 167 43.93 4.48 -17.91
CA TRP A 167 45.35 4.70 -18.10
C TRP A 167 45.45 5.31 -19.50
N GLU A 168 45.45 6.64 -19.58
CA GLU A 168 46.15 7.27 -20.69
C GLU A 168 47.62 6.91 -20.48
N ASP A 169 48.18 6.13 -21.40
CA ASP A 169 49.63 5.97 -21.49
C ASP A 169 50.21 7.39 -21.60
N SER A 170 50.66 7.92 -20.48
CA SER A 170 51.40 9.17 -20.42
C SER A 170 52.81 8.85 -20.89
N ASP A 171 53.00 8.88 -22.20
CA ASP A 171 54.31 9.15 -22.75
C ASP A 171 54.67 10.58 -22.33
N ASP A 172 55.84 10.73 -21.73
CA ASP A 172 56.45 11.98 -21.27
C ASP A 172 55.83 12.71 -20.06
N GLY A 173 56.38 12.42 -18.87
CA GLY A 173 57.01 13.46 -18.03
C GLY A 173 56.18 14.60 -17.41
N GLU A 174 54.85 14.60 -17.45
CA GLU A 174 54.03 15.66 -16.83
C GLU A 174 53.17 15.17 -15.65
N THR A 175 53.10 16.05 -14.64
CA THR A 175 52.42 15.86 -13.34
C THR A 175 50.97 15.37 -13.48
N PRO A 176 50.48 14.50 -12.55
CA PRO A 176 49.12 13.99 -12.63
C PRO A 176 48.10 15.12 -12.47
N VAL A 177 47.25 15.31 -13.48
CA VAL A 177 46.10 16.22 -13.41
C VAL A 177 44.96 15.60 -12.58
N PRO A 178 44.27 16.38 -11.73
CA PRO A 178 43.26 15.87 -10.82
C PRO A 178 42.01 15.38 -11.56
N VAL A 179 41.48 14.24 -11.08
CA VAL A 179 40.28 13.56 -11.58
C VAL A 179 39.08 14.51 -11.62
N LYS A 180 38.42 14.56 -12.78
CA LYS A 180 37.22 15.35 -13.08
C LYS A 180 36.13 15.15 -12.01
N PRO A 181 35.36 16.18 -11.61
CA PRO A 181 34.36 16.05 -10.54
C PRO A 181 33.37 14.94 -10.86
N THR A 182 33.14 14.05 -9.89
CA THR A 182 32.08 13.03 -9.95
C THR A 182 30.76 13.73 -10.32
N PRO A 183 30.08 13.34 -11.41
CA PRO A 183 28.84 14.00 -11.79
C PRO A 183 27.82 13.89 -10.63
N LEU A 184 27.15 14.98 -10.29
CA LEU A 184 26.05 14.96 -9.30
C LEU A 184 25.02 13.92 -9.75
N VAL A 185 24.88 12.85 -8.96
CA VAL A 185 23.89 11.80 -9.22
C VAL A 185 22.50 12.42 -9.14
N LYS A 186 21.74 12.37 -10.24
CA LYS A 186 20.38 12.91 -10.29
C LYS A 186 19.48 12.18 -9.29
N GLN A 187 18.75 12.91 -8.46
CA GLN A 187 17.77 12.32 -7.55
C GLN A 187 16.43 12.09 -8.25
N SER A 188 15.71 11.04 -7.88
CA SER A 188 14.43 10.68 -8.45
C SER A 188 13.29 11.13 -7.53
N ILE A 189 12.20 11.62 -8.10
CA ILE A 189 10.99 12.02 -7.38
C ILE A 189 9.76 11.46 -8.09
N SER A 190 8.80 10.95 -7.32
CA SER A 190 7.49 10.56 -7.87
C SER A 190 6.74 11.77 -8.36
N ILE A 191 6.13 11.65 -9.54
CA ILE A 191 5.26 12.64 -10.14
C ILE A 191 4.18 13.08 -9.14
N ARG A 192 3.68 12.17 -8.29
CA ARG A 192 2.65 12.45 -7.27
C ARG A 192 3.09 13.42 -6.18
N LYS A 193 4.39 13.59 -5.96
CA LYS A 193 4.96 14.51 -4.97
C LYS A 193 5.24 15.90 -5.53
N LEU A 194 5.00 16.13 -6.82
CA LEU A 194 5.13 17.45 -7.41
C LEU A 194 3.97 18.35 -6.99
N SER A 195 4.26 19.63 -6.79
CA SER A 195 3.24 20.63 -6.53
C SER A 195 2.55 20.98 -7.86
N TRP A 196 1.35 20.47 -8.03
CA TRP A 196 0.60 20.67 -9.27
C TRP A 196 -0.01 22.06 -9.35
N PRO A 197 0.06 22.72 -10.52
CA PRO A 197 -0.65 23.97 -10.75
C PRO A 197 -2.17 23.74 -10.65
N GLY A 198 -2.93 24.77 -10.30
CA GLY A 198 -4.40 24.71 -10.35
C GLY A 198 -5.08 23.77 -9.33
N ALA A 199 -4.39 23.36 -8.27
CA ALA A 199 -4.99 22.53 -7.21
C ALA A 199 -6.27 23.18 -6.65
N GLY A 200 -7.41 22.49 -6.81
CA GLY A 200 -8.73 22.96 -6.38
C GLY A 200 -9.48 23.86 -7.38
N GLY A 201 -8.95 24.06 -8.59
CA GLY A 201 -9.63 24.76 -9.68
C GLY A 201 -10.54 23.85 -10.53
N VAL A 202 -11.47 24.45 -11.26
CA VAL A 202 -12.36 23.76 -12.23
C VAL A 202 -12.03 24.23 -13.64
N LEU A 203 -11.97 23.29 -14.60
CA LEU A 203 -11.78 23.56 -16.02
C LEU A 203 -13.12 23.39 -16.74
N GLU A 204 -13.68 24.48 -17.26
CA GLU A 204 -14.97 24.51 -17.96
C GLU A 204 -14.83 24.81 -19.46
N THR A 205 -13.68 25.32 -19.88
CA THR A 205 -13.41 25.75 -21.26
C THR A 205 -12.11 25.17 -21.78
N GLU A 206 -12.03 24.97 -23.10
CA GLU A 206 -10.81 24.48 -23.77
C GLU A 206 -9.60 25.38 -23.46
N ALA A 207 -9.80 26.71 -23.45
CA ALA A 207 -8.74 27.66 -23.11
C ALA A 207 -8.18 27.47 -21.69
N GLN A 208 -9.02 27.11 -20.71
CA GLN A 208 -8.56 26.80 -19.36
C GLN A 208 -7.75 25.50 -19.32
N VAL A 209 -8.10 24.52 -20.15
CA VAL A 209 -7.33 23.27 -20.29
C VAL A 209 -5.94 23.56 -20.84
N ASP A 210 -5.83 24.36 -21.89
CA ASP A 210 -4.54 24.71 -22.49
C ASP A 210 -3.62 25.41 -21.48
N VAL A 211 -4.14 26.41 -20.75
CA VAL A 211 -3.39 27.10 -19.70
C VAL A 211 -2.92 26.14 -18.61
N TYR A 212 -3.76 25.20 -18.20
CA TYR A 212 -3.39 24.19 -17.21
C TYR A 212 -2.28 23.26 -17.71
N LEU A 213 -2.35 22.81 -18.97
CA LEU A 213 -1.33 21.94 -19.57
C LEU A 213 0.02 22.66 -19.73
N ASP A 214 0.01 23.96 -20.06
CA ASP A 214 1.22 24.77 -20.14
C ASP A 214 1.90 24.91 -18.77
N GLN A 215 1.11 25.16 -17.72
CA GLN A 215 1.62 25.20 -16.35
C GLN A 215 2.17 23.84 -15.91
N LEU A 216 1.46 22.75 -16.24
CA LEU A 216 1.91 21.38 -15.95
C LEU A 216 3.26 21.09 -16.60
N ARG A 217 3.39 21.42 -17.90
CA ARG A 217 4.66 21.30 -18.64
C ARG A 217 5.77 22.11 -17.97
N ALA A 218 5.49 23.35 -17.57
CA ALA A 218 6.46 24.20 -16.90
C ALA A 218 6.96 23.58 -15.58
N THR A 219 6.08 23.02 -14.75
CA THR A 219 6.45 22.33 -13.51
C THR A 219 7.34 21.11 -13.76
N LEU A 220 7.02 20.29 -14.76
CA LEU A 220 7.83 19.12 -15.12
C LEU A 220 9.24 19.54 -15.59
N LEU A 221 9.33 20.53 -16.48
CA LEU A 221 10.60 21.02 -16.99
C LEU A 221 11.44 21.68 -15.89
N ALA A 222 10.83 22.47 -15.01
CA ALA A 222 11.52 23.07 -13.87
C ALA A 222 12.12 22.00 -12.94
N THR A 223 11.38 20.93 -12.67
CA THR A 223 11.86 19.80 -11.87
C THR A 223 13.04 19.08 -12.53
N ILE A 224 12.98 18.85 -13.84
CA ILE A 224 14.10 18.25 -14.59
C ILE A 224 15.33 19.17 -14.58
N ASN A 225 15.12 20.48 -14.71
CA ASN A 225 16.19 21.49 -14.68
C ASN A 225 16.82 21.63 -13.28
N ASP A 226 16.10 21.28 -12.21
CA ASP A 226 16.60 21.15 -10.82
C ASP A 226 17.40 19.86 -10.58
N ASN A 227 17.96 19.27 -11.65
CA ASN A 227 18.75 18.05 -11.65
C ASN A 227 18.02 16.82 -11.06
N LYS A 228 16.69 16.75 -11.18
CA LYS A 228 15.87 15.62 -10.75
C LYS A 228 15.38 14.77 -11.92
N ARG A 229 15.03 13.52 -11.62
CA ARG A 229 14.33 12.58 -12.49
C ARG A 229 12.91 12.41 -11.97
N ILE A 230 11.92 12.38 -12.86
CA ILE A 230 10.52 12.21 -12.48
C ILE A 230 10.11 10.78 -12.79
N THR A 231 9.60 10.04 -11.80
CA THR A 231 8.99 8.72 -11.99
C THR A 231 7.49 8.88 -12.15
N LEU A 232 6.90 8.16 -13.10
CA LEU A 232 5.48 8.27 -13.46
C LEU A 232 4.60 7.29 -12.70
#